data_AF-X1F337-F1
#
_entry.id   AF-X1F337-F1
#
_cell.length_a   1.000
_cell.length_b   1.000
_cell.length_c   1.000
_cell.angle_alpha   90.00
_cell.angle_beta   90.00
_cell.angle_gamma   90.00
#
_symmetry.space_group_name_H-M   'P 1'
#
loop_
_entity.id
_entity.type
_entity.pdbx_description
1 polymer ?
#
loop_
_entity_poly.entity_id
_entity_poly.type
_entity_poly.pdbx_seq_one_letter_code
_entity_poly.pdbx_strand_id
1 'polypeptide(L)'
;MISGQCDVVPVGENELKRWTKDPWKALVEDGRVYGRGASDMKGGLTSMFWAAKALIDNDIHLEGDLYVESVVGEESVEGRTIGAKATVDRGYRAPFAVVSEPTNCEIHVKSPGVFF
;
A
#
# COMPACT_ATOMS: atom_id res chain seq x y z
N MET A 1 -5.81 -12.63 1.50
CA MET A 1 -4.86 -11.80 0.73
C MET A 1 -4.64 -10.51 1.49
N ILE A 2 -3.41 -10.01 1.53
CA ILE A 2 -3.11 -8.65 1.97
C ILE A 2 -2.56 -7.89 0.74
N SER A 3 -3.11 -6.70 0.47
CA SER A 3 -2.93 -6.01 -0.80
C SER A 3 -2.63 -4.52 -0.62
N GLY A 4 -1.81 -3.97 -1.49
CA GLY A 4 -1.47 -2.56 -1.55
C GLY A 4 -0.70 -2.20 -2.81
N GLN A 5 -0.42 -0.92 -2.99
CA GLN A 5 0.27 -0.33 -4.14
C GLN A 5 1.65 0.20 -3.73
N CYS A 6 2.59 0.26 -4.69
CA CYS A 6 3.94 0.78 -4.47
C CYS A 6 4.29 2.03 -5.30
N ASP A 7 3.44 2.39 -6.27
CA ASP A 7 3.45 3.70 -6.90
C ASP A 7 3.12 4.82 -5.90
N VAL A 8 3.23 6.05 -6.36
CA VAL A 8 2.93 7.24 -5.55
C VAL A 8 2.50 8.35 -6.50
N VAL A 9 1.62 9.24 -6.03
CA VAL A 9 1.38 10.49 -6.75
C VAL A 9 2.69 11.26 -7.01
N PRO A 10 2.89 11.81 -8.22
CA PRO A 10 4.02 12.68 -8.52
C PRO A 10 4.03 13.93 -7.64
N VAL A 11 5.23 14.41 -7.28
CA VAL A 11 5.38 15.70 -6.60
C VAL A 11 5.62 16.78 -7.65
N GLY A 12 4.62 17.64 -7.86
CA GLY A 12 4.73 18.77 -8.79
C GLY A 12 5.62 19.90 -8.26
N GLU A 13 6.12 20.77 -9.14
CA GLU A 13 7.05 21.86 -8.76
C GLU A 13 6.51 22.80 -7.67
N ASN A 14 5.23 23.16 -7.75
CA ASN A 14 4.60 24.02 -6.75
C ASN A 14 4.40 23.31 -5.42
N GLU A 15 4.18 21.99 -5.44
CA GLU A 15 4.12 21.19 -4.22
C GLU A 15 5.51 21.09 -3.60
N LEU A 16 6.55 20.86 -4.40
CA LEU A 16 7.95 20.75 -3.94
C LEU A 16 8.38 21.98 -3.12
N LYS A 17 7.90 23.18 -3.47
CA LYS A 17 8.14 24.41 -2.71
C LYS A 17 7.51 24.43 -1.31
N ARG A 18 6.48 23.61 -1.07
CA ARG A 18 5.77 23.50 0.22
C ARG A 18 6.34 22.39 1.11
N TRP A 19 7.12 21.49 0.54
CA TRP A 19 7.78 20.44 1.30
C TRP A 19 8.87 21.04 2.20
N THR A 20 8.79 20.78 3.51
CA THR A 20 9.81 21.21 4.49
C THR A 20 10.97 20.21 4.59
N LYS A 21 10.76 18.99 4.09
CA LYS A 21 11.75 17.90 3.98
C LYS A 21 11.74 17.42 2.53
N ASP A 22 12.86 16.93 2.02
CA ASP A 22 12.90 16.38 0.65
C ASP A 22 11.94 15.18 0.53
N PRO A 23 10.91 15.23 -0.34
CA PRO A 23 9.92 14.16 -0.47
C PRO A 23 10.52 12.82 -0.89
N TRP A 24 11.68 12.83 -1.54
CA TRP A 24 12.32 11.63 -2.10
C TRP A 24 13.41 11.07 -1.19
N LYS A 25 13.62 11.67 -0.02
CA LYS A 25 14.50 11.15 1.03
C LYS A 25 13.63 10.71 2.20
N ALA A 26 13.70 9.42 2.52
CA ALA A 26 13.09 8.91 3.73
C ALA A 26 13.84 9.50 4.95
N LEU A 27 13.16 10.36 5.69
CA LEU A 27 13.68 10.95 6.92
C LEU A 27 12.84 10.49 8.11
N VAL A 28 13.49 10.03 9.16
CA VAL A 28 12.84 9.73 10.45
C VAL A 28 13.20 10.82 11.44
N GLU A 29 12.20 11.52 11.96
CA GLU A 29 12.36 12.63 12.90
C GLU A 29 11.15 12.67 13.84
N ASP A 30 11.37 12.86 15.15
CA ASP A 30 10.32 12.97 16.17
C ASP A 30 9.26 11.85 16.12
N GLY A 31 9.71 10.62 15.87
CA GLY A 31 8.84 9.44 15.79
C GLY A 31 7.97 9.38 14.53
N ARG A 32 8.25 10.21 13.53
CA ARG A 32 7.53 10.26 12.24
C ARG A 32 8.46 9.95 11.08
N VAL A 33 7.89 9.35 10.04
CA VAL A 33 8.55 9.11 8.75
C VAL A 33 8.06 10.13 7.75
N TYR A 34 8.98 10.92 7.20
CA TYR A 34 8.72 11.92 6.17
C TYR A 34 9.22 11.42 4.82
N GLY A 35 8.36 11.54 3.81
CA GLY A 35 8.64 11.17 2.43
C GLY A 35 7.35 10.92 1.64
N ARG A 36 7.36 11.20 0.34
CA ARG A 36 6.28 10.83 -0.57
C ARG A 36 6.17 9.31 -0.60
N GLY A 37 4.97 8.80 -0.34
CA GLY A 37 4.74 7.36 -0.21
C GLY A 37 4.72 6.85 1.23
N ALA A 38 5.21 7.62 2.21
CA ALA A 38 5.40 7.12 3.58
C ALA A 38 4.09 6.63 4.20
N SER A 39 3.02 7.42 4.12
CA SER A 39 1.68 7.01 4.55
C SER A 39 0.90 6.29 3.45
N ASP A 40 0.94 6.81 2.23
CA ASP A 40 0.15 6.37 1.08
C ASP A 40 1.06 5.87 -0.05
N MET A 41 1.24 4.55 -0.20
CA MET A 41 0.88 3.53 0.81
C MET A 41 2.05 2.63 1.21
N LYS A 42 3.30 3.07 0.99
CA LYS A 42 4.50 2.26 1.27
C LYS A 42 4.65 1.88 2.73
N GLY A 43 4.17 2.69 3.68
CA GLY A 43 4.16 2.34 5.10
C GLY A 43 3.25 1.15 5.41
N GLY A 44 2.03 1.17 4.87
CA GLY A 44 1.10 0.04 4.94
C GLY A 44 1.65 -1.20 4.25
N LEU A 45 2.15 -1.05 3.02
CA LEU A 45 2.77 -2.12 2.24
C LEU A 45 3.96 -2.77 2.98
N THR A 46 4.82 -1.95 3.59
CA THR A 46 5.95 -2.44 4.39
C THR A 46 5.46 -3.21 5.62
N SER A 47 4.40 -2.72 6.28
CA SER A 47 3.80 -3.40 7.43
C SER A 47 3.24 -4.78 7.06
N MET A 48 2.64 -4.92 5.87
CA MET A 48 2.17 -6.20 5.34
C MET A 48 3.33 -7.22 5.16
N PHE A 49 4.45 -6.78 4.60
CA PHE A 49 5.64 -7.63 4.47
C PHE A 49 6.20 -8.04 5.84
N TRP A 50 6.24 -7.11 6.80
CA TRP A 50 6.68 -7.43 8.17
C TRP A 50 5.75 -8.41 8.88
N ALA A 51 4.44 -8.32 8.68
CA ALA A 51 3.49 -9.28 9.23
C ALA A 51 3.73 -10.69 8.66
N ALA A 52 3.89 -10.82 7.33
CA ALA A 52 4.22 -12.10 6.70
C ALA A 52 5.57 -12.65 7.18
N LYS A 53 6.59 -11.78 7.29
CA LYS A 53 7.90 -12.15 7.85
C LYS A 53 7.80 -12.61 9.30
N ALA A 54 6.99 -11.95 10.13
CA ALA A 54 6.81 -12.33 11.53
C ALA A 54 6.21 -13.73 11.67
N LEU A 55 5.28 -14.13 10.78
CA LEU A 55 4.76 -15.50 10.76
C LEU A 55 5.87 -16.51 10.48
N ILE A 56 6.70 -16.24 9.46
CA ILE A 56 7.83 -17.10 9.07
C ILE A 56 8.86 -17.20 10.20
N ASP A 57 9.29 -16.06 10.75
CA ASP A 57 10.34 -16.00 11.78
C ASP A 57 9.93 -16.69 13.09
N ASN A 58 8.62 -16.78 13.37
CA ASN A 58 8.08 -17.42 14.58
C ASN A 58 7.51 -18.83 14.31
N ASP A 59 7.75 -19.41 13.13
CA ASP A 59 7.28 -20.75 12.75
C ASP A 59 5.75 -20.92 12.85
N ILE A 60 5.01 -19.83 12.61
CA ILE A 60 3.55 -19.82 12.66
C ILE A 60 3.00 -20.28 11.31
N HIS A 61 2.32 -21.41 11.33
CA HIS A 61 1.68 -21.99 10.16
C HIS A 61 0.20 -21.59 10.13
N LEU A 62 -0.23 -20.95 9.05
CA LEU A 62 -1.64 -20.64 8.81
C LEU A 62 -2.36 -21.90 8.28
N GLU A 63 -3.66 -22.00 8.52
CA GLU A 63 -4.50 -23.07 7.96
C GLU A 63 -4.72 -22.95 6.43
N GLY A 64 -4.12 -21.96 5.78
CA GLY A 64 -4.18 -21.76 4.34
C GLY A 64 -3.15 -20.74 3.85
N ASP A 65 -3.23 -20.42 2.56
CA ASP A 65 -2.23 -19.58 1.90
C ASP A 65 -2.42 -18.09 2.21
N LEU A 66 -1.30 -17.41 2.48
CA LEU A 66 -1.22 -15.96 2.55
C LEU A 66 -0.63 -15.40 1.25
N TYR A 67 -1.47 -14.78 0.42
CA TYR A 67 -1.00 -13.92 -0.67
C TYR A 67 -0.65 -12.54 -0.15
N VAL A 68 0.58 -12.11 -0.42
CA VAL A 68 1.06 -10.73 -0.24
C VAL A 68 1.16 -10.10 -1.62
N GLU A 69 0.31 -9.11 -1.88
CA GLU A 69 0.20 -8.44 -3.18
C GLU A 69 0.75 -7.02 -3.09
N SER A 70 1.63 -6.68 -4.03
CA SER A 70 2.04 -5.30 -4.33
C SER A 70 1.70 -5.02 -5.79
N VAL A 71 0.86 -4.02 -6.03
CA VAL A 71 0.49 -3.58 -7.39
C VAL A 71 1.09 -2.23 -7.74
N VAL A 72 0.92 -1.84 -9.00
CA VAL A 72 1.19 -0.50 -9.52
C VAL A 72 -0.05 0.08 -10.18
N GLY A 73 -0.06 1.39 -10.37
CA GLY A 73 -1.07 2.10 -11.14
C GLY A 73 -2.38 2.26 -10.39
N GLU A 74 -2.33 2.36 -9.07
CA GLU A 74 -3.49 2.78 -8.28
C GLU A 74 -3.63 4.31 -8.34
N GLU A 75 -2.49 5.00 -8.30
CA GLU A 75 -2.38 6.47 -8.29
C GLU A 75 -2.50 7.08 -9.70
N SER A 76 -2.16 6.30 -10.72
CA SER A 76 -2.61 6.54 -12.09
C SER A 76 -3.96 5.85 -12.26
N VAL A 77 -4.92 6.44 -12.98
CA VAL A 77 -6.28 5.88 -13.19
C VAL A 77 -6.34 4.49 -13.90
N GLU A 78 -5.21 3.82 -13.99
CA GLU A 78 -4.87 2.56 -14.63
C GLU A 78 -5.03 1.35 -13.68
N GLY A 79 -5.57 1.52 -12.48
CA GLY A 79 -5.80 0.40 -11.54
C GLY A 79 -6.72 -0.67 -12.12
N ARG A 80 -7.52 -0.28 -13.13
CA ARG A 80 -8.41 -1.13 -13.92
C ARG A 80 -7.71 -1.92 -15.04
N THR A 81 -6.44 -1.65 -15.33
CA THR A 81 -5.68 -2.31 -16.39
C THR A 81 -4.46 -3.03 -15.85
N ILE A 82 -3.62 -2.36 -15.06
CA ILE A 82 -2.31 -2.87 -14.60
C ILE A 82 -2.25 -3.17 -13.09
N GLY A 83 -3.18 -2.61 -12.30
CA GLY A 83 -3.23 -2.77 -10.85
C GLY A 83 -3.93 -4.04 -10.37
N ALA A 84 -4.74 -3.94 -9.31
CA ALA A 84 -5.42 -5.08 -8.68
C ALA A 84 -6.27 -5.91 -9.67
N LYS A 85 -6.82 -5.28 -10.71
CA LYS A 85 -7.54 -6.00 -11.77
C LYS A 85 -6.65 -7.01 -12.50
N ALA A 86 -5.39 -6.68 -12.76
CA ALA A 86 -4.47 -7.60 -13.43
C ALA A 86 -4.16 -8.85 -12.57
N THR A 87 -4.14 -8.72 -11.24
CA THR A 87 -4.01 -9.85 -10.32
C THR A 87 -5.21 -10.79 -10.41
N VAL A 88 -6.41 -10.21 -10.44
CA VAL A 88 -7.65 -10.95 -10.62
C VAL A 88 -7.69 -11.62 -12.00
N ASP A 89 -7.31 -10.93 -13.07
CA ASP A 89 -7.32 -11.49 -14.42
C ASP A 89 -6.31 -12.65 -14.59
N ARG A 90 -5.21 -12.65 -13.83
CA ARG A 90 -4.23 -13.77 -13.76
C ARG A 90 -4.69 -14.98 -12.95
N GLY A 91 -5.86 -14.91 -12.30
CA GLY A 91 -6.45 -16.05 -11.59
C GLY A 91 -6.12 -16.11 -10.08
N TYR A 92 -5.39 -15.14 -9.52
CA TYR A 92 -5.19 -15.08 -8.08
C TYR A 92 -6.51 -14.75 -7.37
N ARG A 93 -6.93 -15.58 -6.42
CA ARG A 93 -8.19 -15.43 -5.68
C ARG A 93 -7.96 -15.70 -4.21
N ALA A 94 -8.65 -14.95 -3.36
CA ALA A 94 -8.72 -15.20 -1.93
C ALA A 94 -10.16 -14.97 -1.43
N PRO A 95 -10.60 -15.66 -0.37
CA PRO A 95 -11.94 -15.46 0.20
C PRO A 95 -12.11 -14.07 0.85
N PHE A 96 -11.01 -13.44 1.25
CA PHE A 96 -10.98 -12.07 1.78
C PHE A 96 -9.68 -11.36 1.39
N ALA A 97 -9.75 -10.03 1.33
CA ALA A 97 -8.62 -9.14 1.14
C ALA A 97 -8.57 -8.10 2.27
N VAL A 98 -7.37 -7.82 2.76
CA VAL A 98 -7.10 -6.68 3.65
C VAL A 98 -6.24 -5.70 2.87
N VAL A 99 -6.70 -4.46 2.75
CA VAL A 99 -5.97 -3.38 2.07
C VAL A 99 -5.40 -2.46 3.14
N SER A 100 -4.09 -2.24 3.14
CA SER A 100 -3.41 -1.46 4.17
C SER A 100 -3.32 0.04 3.85
N GLU A 101 -4.32 0.58 3.15
CA GLU A 101 -4.47 2.03 2.92
C GLU A 101 -4.56 2.76 4.27
N PRO A 102 -4.15 4.04 4.37
CA PRO A 102 -4.11 4.75 5.62
C PRO A 102 -5.54 5.06 6.10
N THR A 103 -5.98 4.33 7.12
CA THR A 103 -7.29 4.47 7.78
C THR A 103 -7.19 5.00 9.21
N ASN A 104 -6.05 5.62 9.58
CA ASN A 104 -5.76 6.00 10.97
C ASN A 104 -5.86 4.81 11.96
N CYS A 105 -5.46 3.61 11.51
CA CYS A 105 -5.57 2.35 12.25
C CYS A 105 -7.01 1.91 12.58
N GLU A 106 -8.00 2.40 11.85
CA GLU A 106 -9.40 1.96 11.96
C GLU A 106 -9.76 0.94 10.87
N ILE A 107 -10.79 0.13 11.12
CA ILE A 107 -11.29 -0.83 10.13
C ILE A 107 -12.35 -0.15 9.26
N HIS A 108 -12.02 0.02 7.98
CA HIS A 108 -12.95 0.54 6.98
C HIS A 108 -13.46 -0.61 6.11
N VAL A 109 -14.79 -0.80 6.06
CA VAL A 109 -15.44 -1.86 5.27
C VAL A 109 -16.07 -1.34 3.97
N LYS A 110 -15.97 -0.03 3.72
CA LYS A 110 -16.54 0.63 2.55
C LYS A 110 -15.72 1.85 2.17
N SER A 111 -15.65 2.14 0.87
CA SER A 111 -15.09 3.36 0.31
C SER A 111 -16.01 3.89 -0.79
N PRO A 112 -16.04 5.21 -1.03
CA PRO A 112 -16.72 5.77 -2.19
C PRO A 112 -16.00 5.37 -3.47
N GLY A 113 -16.75 5.20 -4.56
CA GLY A 113 -16.17 5.12 -5.89
C GLY A 113 -15.74 6.50 -6.39
N VAL A 114 -14.77 6.52 -7.30
CA VAL A 114 -14.36 7.73 -8.04
C VAL A 114 -14.71 7.57 -9.52
N PHE A 115 -15.22 8.65 -10.11
CA PHE A 115 -15.45 8.79 -11.54
C PHE A 115 -14.63 9.98 -12.02
N PHE A 116 -13.82 9.77 -13.05
CA PHE A 116 -13.01 10.79 -13.71
C PHE A 116 -13.60 11.11 -15.08
#